data_AF-A0A965RQV4-F1
#
_entry.id   AF-A0A965RQV4-F1
#
_cell.length_a   1.000
_cell.length_b   1.000
_cell.length_c   1.000
_cell.angle_alpha   90.00
_cell.angle_beta   90.00
_cell.angle_gamma   90.00
#
_symmetry.space_group_name_H-M   'P 1'
#
loop_
_entity.id
_entity.type
_entity.pdbx_description
1 polymer ?
#
loop_
_entity_poly.entity_id
_entity_poly.type
_entity_poly.pdbx_seq_one_letter_code
_entity_poly.pdbx_strand_id
1 'polypeptide(L)'
;MKPKTLKEIKVVALLLSLLMVPILVTSHMRENVSLHTPISAESLDELAQTYRKSGIERFLDAKRTLQKRVSFNLKNDDDSKAQMAAMNIAVYMFPNLLHDTHLEKQYAEEHFKPLQDRIETVPGTREAQDNFEELRNLVWNYENPKQNEQGLSEYANEMLKIYGALSWK
;
A
#
# COMPACT_ATOMS: atom_id res chain seq x y z
N MET A 1 38.29 -46.34 11.48
CA MET A 1 37.42 -45.17 11.73
C MET A 1 37.60 -44.74 13.17
N LYS A 2 38.21 -43.59 13.44
CA LYS A 2 38.34 -43.06 14.81
C LYS A 2 37.03 -42.35 15.18
N PRO A 3 36.48 -42.59 16.39
CA PRO A 3 35.26 -41.89 16.81
C PRO A 3 35.58 -40.41 17.05
N LYS A 4 34.85 -39.52 16.36
CA LYS A 4 34.89 -38.08 16.65
C LYS A 4 34.42 -37.87 18.09
N THR A 5 35.31 -37.35 18.93
CA THR A 5 35.00 -37.08 20.33
C THR A 5 33.92 -36.01 20.45
N LEU A 6 32.98 -36.18 21.40
CA LEU A 6 31.84 -35.29 21.67
C LEU A 6 32.17 -33.77 21.71
N LYS A 7 33.43 -33.40 21.95
CA LYS A 7 33.90 -32.00 21.90
C LYS A 7 33.81 -31.39 20.49
N GLU A 8 34.11 -32.13 19.44
CA GLU A 8 34.08 -31.61 18.06
C GLU A 8 32.65 -31.34 17.57
N ILE A 9 31.68 -32.15 18.03
CA ILE A 9 30.26 -31.99 17.67
C ILE A 9 29.68 -30.71 18.31
N LYS A 10 30.11 -30.37 19.54
CA LYS A 10 29.65 -29.15 20.23
C LYS A 10 30.17 -27.86 19.58
N VAL A 11 31.40 -27.87 19.04
CA VAL A 11 32.00 -26.70 18.38
C VAL A 11 31.32 -26.41 17.04
N VAL A 12 30.96 -27.45 16.28
CA VAL A 12 30.23 -27.30 15.01
C VAL A 12 28.80 -26.79 15.24
N ALA A 13 28.12 -27.27 16.29
CA ALA A 13 26.78 -26.78 16.66
C ALA A 13 26.79 -25.30 17.09
N LEU A 14 27.83 -24.87 17.82
CA LEU A 14 27.97 -23.47 18.26
C LEU A 14 28.23 -22.52 17.07
N LEU A 15 29.04 -22.94 16.10
CA LEU A 15 29.32 -22.18 14.87
C LEU A 15 28.10 -22.06 13.94
N LEU A 16 27.26 -23.10 13.85
CA LEU A 16 25.99 -23.05 13.12
C LEU A 16 24.95 -22.13 13.78
N SER A 17 24.91 -22.06 15.12
CA SER A 17 24.05 -21.10 15.80
C SER A 17 24.49 -19.65 15.64
N LEU A 18 25.79 -19.36 15.50
CA LEU A 18 26.29 -18.00 15.28
C LEU A 18 26.06 -17.50 13.84
N LEU A 19 25.96 -18.40 12.86
CA LEU A 19 25.67 -18.06 11.46
C LEU A 19 24.17 -17.88 11.15
N MET A 20 23.27 -18.33 12.04
CA MET A 20 21.81 -18.21 11.87
C MET A 20 21.22 -16.93 12.47
N VAL A 21 21.96 -16.23 13.35
CA VAL A 21 21.49 -14.99 14.00
C VAL A 21 21.49 -13.73 13.08
N PRO A 22 22.30 -13.57 12.01
CA PRO A 22 22.27 -12.32 11.26
C PRO A 22 21.10 -12.17 10.28
N ILE A 23 20.33 -13.22 10.00
CA ILE A 23 19.26 -13.16 8.98
C ILE A 23 17.93 -12.66 9.57
N LEU A 24 17.66 -12.87 10.86
CA LEU A 24 16.41 -12.40 11.49
C LEU A 24 16.44 -10.94 11.96
N VAL A 25 17.62 -10.38 12.25
CA VAL A 25 17.71 -9.01 12.80
C VAL A 25 17.60 -7.94 11.70
N THR A 26 18.03 -8.26 10.47
CA THR A 26 17.94 -7.31 9.34
C THR A 26 16.51 -7.12 8.83
N SER A 27 15.62 -8.11 8.97
CA SER A 27 14.22 -7.97 8.58
C SER A 27 13.44 -7.00 9.48
N HIS A 28 13.67 -7.03 10.81
CA HIS A 28 12.93 -6.16 11.73
C HIS A 28 13.40 -4.70 11.70
N MET A 29 14.69 -4.44 11.44
CA MET A 29 15.16 -3.05 11.31
C MET A 29 14.66 -2.35 10.03
N ARG A 30 14.44 -3.10 8.93
CA ARG A 30 13.91 -2.50 7.70
C ARG A 30 12.44 -2.09 7.83
N GLU A 31 11.65 -2.82 8.62
CA GLU A 31 10.23 -2.53 8.81
C GLU A 31 10.01 -1.24 9.62
N ASN A 32 10.81 -0.98 10.66
CA ASN A 32 10.68 0.23 11.48
C ASN A 32 11.12 1.52 10.77
N VAL A 33 12.19 1.48 9.96
CA VAL A 33 12.64 2.65 9.18
C VAL A 33 11.62 3.03 8.10
N SER A 34 10.85 2.06 7.61
CA SER A 34 9.80 2.26 6.61
C SER A 34 8.55 2.98 7.13
N LEU A 35 8.26 2.96 8.43
CA LEU A 35 7.01 3.52 8.98
C LEU A 35 7.07 5.03 9.21
N HIS A 36 8.27 5.57 9.44
CA HIS A 36 8.51 6.99 9.73
C HIS A 36 8.80 7.84 8.49
N THR A 37 8.80 7.26 7.29
CA THR A 37 8.93 8.03 6.05
C THR A 37 7.67 8.88 5.86
N PRO A 38 7.79 10.22 5.69
CA PRO A 38 6.64 11.10 5.51
C PRO A 38 5.71 10.61 4.41
N ILE A 39 4.40 10.71 4.64
CA ILE A 39 3.37 10.36 3.66
C ILE A 39 2.96 11.60 2.88
N SER A 40 2.85 11.45 1.56
CA SER A 40 2.40 12.49 0.63
C SER A 40 1.70 11.84 -0.56
N ALA A 41 1.15 12.64 -1.47
CA ALA A 41 0.63 12.14 -2.74
C ALA A 41 1.70 11.38 -3.55
N GLU A 42 2.98 11.73 -3.43
CA GLU A 42 4.10 11.01 -4.08
C GLU A 42 4.20 9.56 -3.62
N SER A 43 3.73 9.23 -2.41
CA SER A 43 3.66 7.84 -1.93
C SER A 43 2.72 6.97 -2.78
N LEU A 44 1.79 7.57 -3.53
CA LEU A 44 0.95 6.88 -4.51
C LEU A 44 1.70 6.67 -5.85
N ASP A 45 2.49 7.64 -6.31
CA ASP A 45 3.30 7.47 -7.53
C ASP A 45 4.31 6.32 -7.36
N GLU A 46 4.87 6.13 -6.16
CA GLU A 46 5.72 4.97 -5.85
C GLU A 46 5.03 3.63 -6.14
N LEU A 47 3.71 3.52 -5.92
CA LEU A 47 2.94 2.32 -6.25
C LEU A 47 2.83 2.13 -7.76
N ALA A 48 2.50 3.20 -8.49
CA ALA A 48 2.42 3.16 -9.96
C ALA A 48 3.77 2.78 -10.59
N GLN A 49 4.88 3.30 -10.05
CA GLN A 49 6.22 2.92 -10.47
C GLN A 49 6.54 1.46 -10.14
N THR A 50 6.15 0.98 -8.95
CA THR A 50 6.39 -0.41 -8.53
C THR A 50 5.68 -1.39 -9.45
N TYR A 51 4.42 -1.12 -9.80
CA TYR A 51 3.68 -1.93 -10.78
C TYR A 51 4.38 -1.96 -12.13
N ARG A 52 4.73 -0.79 -12.69
CA ARG A 52 5.42 -0.68 -13.99
C ARG A 52 6.75 -1.43 -14.04
N LYS A 53 7.50 -1.41 -12.94
CA LYS A 53 8.83 -2.05 -12.85
C LYS A 53 8.76 -3.55 -12.56
N SER A 54 7.79 -3.98 -11.75
CA SER A 54 7.85 -5.28 -11.07
C SER A 54 6.55 -6.09 -11.07
N GLY A 55 5.47 -5.58 -11.68
CA GLY A 55 4.19 -6.28 -11.81
C GLY A 55 3.31 -6.29 -10.55
N ILE A 56 2.19 -7.02 -10.65
CA ILE A 56 1.10 -6.99 -9.67
C ILE A 56 1.52 -7.48 -8.28
N GLU A 57 2.33 -8.53 -8.18
CA GLU A 57 2.72 -9.10 -6.88
C GLU A 57 3.48 -8.07 -6.03
N ARG A 58 4.48 -7.40 -6.62
CA ARG A 58 5.26 -6.35 -5.94
C ARG A 58 4.44 -5.11 -5.67
N PHE A 59 3.50 -4.77 -6.55
CA PHE A 59 2.53 -3.72 -6.30
C PHE A 59 1.70 -4.00 -5.04
N LEU A 60 1.16 -5.22 -4.89
CA LEU A 60 0.36 -5.59 -3.72
C LEU A 60 1.18 -5.57 -2.42
N ASP A 61 2.43 -6.01 -2.46
CA ASP A 61 3.35 -5.89 -1.31
C ASP A 61 3.60 -4.42 -0.93
N ALA A 62 3.83 -3.56 -1.93
CA ALA A 62 4.03 -2.13 -1.71
C ALA A 62 2.74 -1.46 -1.19
N LYS A 63 1.57 -1.82 -1.72
CA LYS A 63 0.26 -1.34 -1.26
C LYS A 63 0.01 -1.71 0.22
N ARG A 64 0.34 -2.94 0.63
CA ARG A 64 0.27 -3.35 2.06
C ARG A 64 1.24 -2.56 2.94
N THR A 65 2.44 -2.27 2.44
CA THR A 65 3.42 -1.44 3.15
C THR A 65 2.90 -0.01 3.32
N LEU A 66 2.33 0.59 2.27
CA LEU A 66 1.69 1.90 2.34
C LEU A 66 0.52 1.89 3.33
N GLN A 67 -0.31 0.85 3.34
CA GLN A 67 -1.43 0.74 4.29
C GLN A 67 -0.94 0.78 5.74
N LYS A 68 0.15 0.08 6.06
CA LYS A 68 0.77 0.14 7.40
C LYS A 68 1.25 1.55 7.75
N ARG A 69 1.90 2.24 6.81
CA ARG A 69 2.36 3.63 6.98
C ARG A 69 1.18 4.56 7.23
N VAL A 70 0.13 4.48 6.42
CA VAL A 70 -1.10 5.30 6.56
C VAL A 70 -1.73 5.06 7.93
N SER A 71 -1.87 3.80 8.34
CA SER A 71 -2.41 3.46 9.67
C SER A 71 -1.56 4.03 10.81
N PHE A 72 -0.23 4.00 10.68
CA PHE A 72 0.68 4.59 11.66
C PHE A 72 0.49 6.10 11.75
N ASN A 73 0.47 6.81 10.62
CA ASN A 73 0.37 8.27 10.56
C ASN A 73 -0.98 8.77 11.08
N LEU A 74 -2.08 8.06 10.78
CA LEU A 74 -3.41 8.39 11.30
C LEU A 74 -3.52 8.29 12.82
N LYS A 75 -2.70 7.46 13.48
CA LYS A 75 -2.81 7.17 14.91
C LYS A 75 -1.77 7.87 15.78
N ASN A 76 -0.58 8.14 15.25
CA ASN A 76 0.59 8.44 16.08
C ASN A 76 1.38 9.67 15.62
N ASP A 77 1.06 10.30 14.48
CA ASP A 77 1.87 11.41 13.99
C ASP A 77 1.40 12.73 14.61
N ASP A 78 2.32 13.53 15.14
CA ASP A 78 2.01 14.86 15.66
C ASP A 78 2.01 15.93 14.54
N ASP A 79 2.50 15.59 13.34
CA ASP A 79 2.47 16.46 12.17
C ASP A 79 1.09 16.46 11.50
N SER A 80 0.40 17.60 11.58
CA SER A 80 -0.92 17.80 10.97
C SER A 80 -0.93 17.61 9.45
N LYS A 81 0.19 17.88 8.76
CA LYS A 81 0.29 17.65 7.31
C LYS A 81 0.36 16.17 6.99
N ALA A 82 1.16 15.41 7.74
CA ALA A 82 1.29 13.96 7.56
C ALA A 82 -0.02 13.24 7.89
N GLN A 83 -0.72 13.65 8.95
CA GLN A 83 -2.07 13.15 9.25
C GLN A 83 -3.06 13.45 8.13
N MET A 84 -3.08 14.68 7.61
CA MET A 84 -3.99 15.05 6.52
C MET A 84 -3.70 14.27 5.23
N ALA A 85 -2.43 14.08 4.88
CA ALA A 85 -2.03 13.26 3.75
C ALA A 85 -2.46 11.79 3.95
N ALA A 86 -2.25 11.23 5.13
CA ALA A 86 -2.69 9.89 5.48
C ALA A 86 -4.23 9.76 5.40
N MET A 87 -4.98 10.78 5.83
CA MET A 87 -6.43 10.82 5.72
C MET A 87 -6.89 10.80 4.27
N ASN A 88 -6.32 11.66 3.42
CA ASN A 88 -6.68 11.72 2.01
C ASN A 88 -6.35 10.42 1.28
N ILE A 89 -5.19 9.81 1.55
CA ILE A 89 -4.86 8.48 1.00
C ILE A 89 -5.82 7.41 1.52
N ALA A 90 -6.21 7.46 2.80
CA ALA A 90 -7.14 6.50 3.37
C ALA A 90 -8.51 6.56 2.68
N VAL A 91 -9.07 7.75 2.42
CA VAL A 91 -10.33 7.91 1.67
C VAL A 91 -10.29 7.17 0.33
N TYR A 92 -9.20 7.31 -0.44
CA TYR A 92 -9.14 6.77 -1.79
C TYR A 92 -8.62 5.34 -1.89
N MET A 93 -7.76 4.88 -1.00
CA MET A 93 -7.06 3.58 -1.14
C MET A 93 -7.34 2.60 0.01
N PHE A 94 -7.60 3.11 1.21
CA PHE A 94 -7.68 2.30 2.43
C PHE A 94 -8.82 2.77 3.34
N PRO A 95 -10.07 2.81 2.86
CA PRO A 95 -11.17 3.41 3.61
C PRO A 95 -11.46 2.66 4.92
N ASN A 96 -11.07 1.38 4.99
CA ASN A 96 -11.12 0.57 6.20
C ASN A 96 -10.25 1.09 7.36
N LEU A 97 -9.30 1.99 7.10
CA LEU A 97 -8.48 2.65 8.12
C LEU A 97 -9.14 3.89 8.72
N LEU A 98 -10.19 4.43 8.08
CA LEU A 98 -10.94 5.57 8.58
C LEU A 98 -11.79 5.17 9.79
N HIS A 99 -12.00 6.14 10.69
CA HIS A 99 -12.96 5.98 11.78
C HIS A 99 -14.37 5.75 11.24
N ASP A 100 -15.19 4.98 11.96
CA ASP A 100 -16.57 4.66 11.54
C ASP A 100 -17.47 5.90 11.43
N THR A 101 -17.11 6.99 12.10
CA THR A 101 -17.80 8.28 12.03
C THR A 101 -17.30 9.17 10.88
N HIS A 102 -16.29 8.75 10.12
CA HIS A 102 -15.77 9.51 8.99
C HIS A 102 -16.78 9.43 7.83
N LEU A 103 -17.25 10.58 7.36
CA LEU A 103 -18.39 10.67 6.43
C LEU A 103 -18.14 9.90 5.13
N GLU A 104 -16.91 9.91 4.67
CA GLU A 104 -16.43 9.37 3.41
C GLU A 104 -16.23 7.84 3.44
N LYS A 105 -16.10 7.25 4.63
CA LYS A 105 -15.72 5.83 4.79
C LYS A 105 -16.70 4.91 4.09
N GLN A 106 -17.98 5.03 4.44
CA GLN A 106 -19.01 4.12 3.93
C GLN A 106 -19.08 4.18 2.41
N TYR A 107 -19.09 5.40 1.85
CA TYR A 107 -19.12 5.58 0.40
C TYR A 107 -17.91 4.94 -0.29
N ALA A 108 -16.70 5.17 0.22
CA ALA A 108 -15.49 4.61 -0.37
C ALA A 108 -15.43 3.07 -0.26
N GLU A 109 -15.89 2.49 0.85
CA GLU A 109 -15.97 1.03 1.04
C GLU A 109 -17.00 0.38 0.11
N GLU A 110 -18.14 1.03 -0.12
CA GLU A 110 -19.22 0.50 -0.96
C GLU A 110 -18.94 0.67 -2.46
N HIS A 111 -18.25 1.74 -2.84
CA HIS A 111 -18.12 2.13 -4.25
C HIS A 111 -16.70 2.03 -4.82
N PHE A 112 -15.68 2.48 -4.09
CA PHE A 112 -14.31 2.51 -4.64
C PHE A 112 -13.61 1.17 -4.45
N LYS A 113 -13.60 0.66 -3.22
CA LYS A 113 -12.84 -0.53 -2.82
C LYS A 113 -13.19 -1.78 -3.66
N PRO A 114 -14.46 -2.09 -3.96
CA PRO A 114 -14.78 -3.28 -4.75
C PRO A 114 -14.24 -3.24 -6.17
N LEU A 115 -14.26 -2.06 -6.81
CA LEU A 115 -13.73 -1.88 -8.17
C LEU A 115 -12.21 -2.01 -8.19
N GLN A 116 -11.55 -1.41 -7.19
CA GLN A 116 -10.11 -1.55 -7.00
C GLN A 116 -9.69 -3.01 -6.83
N ASP A 117 -10.41 -3.77 -6.01
CA ASP A 117 -10.13 -5.20 -5.79
C ASP A 117 -10.28 -6.02 -7.07
N ARG A 118 -11.33 -5.75 -7.87
CA ARG A 118 -11.51 -6.40 -9.18
C ARG A 118 -10.36 -6.09 -10.12
N ILE A 119 -9.98 -4.81 -10.26
CA ILE A 119 -8.84 -4.39 -11.10
C ILE A 119 -7.54 -5.10 -10.65
N GLU A 120 -7.31 -5.21 -9.35
CA GLU A 120 -6.13 -5.87 -8.77
C GLU A 120 -6.09 -7.38 -9.03
N THR A 121 -7.25 -8.04 -9.12
CA THR A 121 -7.31 -9.49 -9.38
C THR A 121 -7.07 -9.85 -10.84
N VAL A 122 -7.43 -8.98 -11.79
CA VAL A 122 -7.34 -9.25 -13.23
C VAL A 122 -6.71 -8.09 -14.02
N PRO A 123 -5.49 -7.65 -13.68
CA PRO A 123 -4.88 -6.47 -14.29
C PRO A 123 -4.62 -6.68 -15.80
N GLY A 124 -4.77 -5.60 -16.58
CA GLY A 124 -4.54 -5.58 -18.03
C GLY A 124 -5.61 -6.30 -18.85
N THR A 125 -6.78 -6.57 -18.26
CA THR A 125 -7.92 -7.22 -18.94
C THR A 125 -9.01 -6.22 -19.29
N ARG A 126 -9.93 -6.61 -20.19
CA ARG A 126 -11.14 -5.81 -20.48
C ARG A 126 -11.99 -5.58 -19.24
N GLU A 127 -12.08 -6.58 -18.37
CA GLU A 127 -12.80 -6.44 -17.10
C GLU A 127 -12.15 -5.37 -16.21
N ALA A 128 -10.83 -5.31 -16.11
CA ALA A 128 -10.15 -4.24 -15.38
C ALA A 128 -10.42 -2.86 -16.00
N GLN A 129 -10.46 -2.76 -17.33
CA GLN A 129 -10.76 -1.52 -18.05
C GLN A 129 -12.19 -1.03 -17.74
N ASP A 130 -13.17 -1.92 -17.79
CA ASP A 130 -14.57 -1.59 -17.51
C ASP A 130 -14.73 -1.13 -16.04
N ASN A 131 -14.12 -1.85 -15.08
CA ASN A 131 -14.13 -1.45 -13.66
C ASN A 131 -13.40 -0.11 -13.42
N PHE A 132 -12.33 0.16 -14.17
CA PHE A 132 -11.59 1.43 -14.06
C PHE A 132 -12.40 2.62 -14.56
N GLU A 133 -13.11 2.48 -15.68
CA GLU A 133 -14.00 3.55 -16.17
C GLU A 133 -15.12 3.84 -15.16
N GLU A 134 -15.70 2.81 -14.55
CA GLU A 134 -16.68 2.98 -13.47
C GLU A 134 -16.06 3.70 -12.26
N LEU A 135 -14.87 3.27 -11.81
CA LEU A 135 -14.16 3.90 -10.70
C LEU A 135 -13.87 5.38 -10.99
N ARG A 136 -13.40 5.69 -12.20
CA ARG A 136 -13.12 7.07 -12.65
C ARG A 136 -14.36 7.94 -12.58
N ASN A 137 -15.51 7.44 -13.03
CA ASN A 137 -16.77 8.17 -12.99
C ASN A 137 -17.26 8.40 -11.55
N LEU A 138 -17.16 7.39 -10.68
CA LEU A 138 -17.56 7.52 -9.28
C LEU A 138 -16.69 8.54 -8.54
N VAL A 139 -15.37 8.49 -8.74
CA VAL A 139 -14.43 9.46 -8.15
C VAL A 139 -14.71 10.87 -8.67
N TRP A 140 -14.95 11.03 -9.97
CA TRP A 140 -15.32 12.33 -10.54
C TRP A 140 -16.58 12.90 -9.92
N ASN A 141 -17.64 12.10 -9.81
CA ASN A 141 -18.91 12.53 -9.24
C ASN A 141 -18.80 12.84 -7.75
N TYR A 142 -17.99 12.08 -7.02
CA TYR A 142 -17.69 12.31 -5.62
C TYR A 142 -16.97 13.65 -5.40
N GLU A 143 -15.97 13.98 -6.22
CA GLU A 143 -15.22 15.24 -6.13
C GLU A 143 -15.99 16.45 -6.68
N ASN A 144 -16.93 16.23 -7.61
CA ASN A 144 -17.65 17.29 -8.32
C ASN A 144 -19.19 17.17 -8.16
N PRO A 145 -19.73 17.11 -6.94
CA PRO A 145 -21.16 16.82 -6.71
C PRO A 145 -22.09 17.94 -7.21
N LYS A 146 -21.57 19.15 -7.41
CA LYS A 146 -22.32 20.32 -7.91
C LYS A 146 -22.06 20.64 -9.38
N GLN A 147 -21.39 19.75 -10.12
CA GLN A 147 -20.97 19.97 -11.52
C GLN A 147 -20.16 21.26 -11.73
N ASN A 148 -19.48 21.73 -10.69
CA ASN A 148 -18.71 22.97 -10.69
C ASN A 148 -17.27 22.78 -11.23
N GLU A 149 -17.00 21.66 -11.91
CA GLU A 149 -15.74 21.30 -12.59
C GLU A 149 -14.46 21.78 -11.86
N GLN A 150 -14.38 21.55 -10.55
CA GLN A 150 -13.20 21.91 -9.76
C GLN A 150 -12.00 20.99 -10.06
N GLY A 151 -12.23 19.94 -10.85
CA GLY A 151 -11.25 18.93 -11.19
C GLY A 151 -11.18 17.86 -10.11
N LEU A 152 -10.07 17.12 -10.10
CA LEU A 152 -9.79 16.09 -9.10
C LEU A 152 -8.75 16.61 -8.12
N SER A 153 -8.92 16.32 -6.83
CA SER A 153 -7.83 16.46 -5.86
C SER A 153 -6.60 15.65 -6.29
N GLU A 154 -5.44 16.09 -5.81
CA GLU A 154 -4.15 15.44 -6.12
C GLU A 154 -4.19 13.94 -5.80
N TYR A 155 -4.72 13.56 -4.64
CA TYR A 155 -4.81 12.15 -4.21
C TYR A 155 -5.77 11.32 -5.06
N ALA A 156 -6.91 11.88 -5.46
CA ALA A 156 -7.84 11.23 -6.39
C ALA A 156 -7.17 10.97 -7.75
N ASN A 157 -6.46 11.98 -8.26
CA ASN A 157 -5.76 11.89 -9.54
C ASN A 157 -4.64 10.83 -9.50
N GLU A 158 -3.80 10.83 -8.45
CA GLU A 158 -2.74 9.82 -8.31
C GLU A 158 -3.31 8.40 -8.14
N MET A 159 -4.40 8.24 -7.39
CA MET A 159 -5.09 6.95 -7.28
C MET A 159 -5.59 6.48 -8.66
N LEU A 160 -6.25 7.35 -9.44
CA LEU A 160 -6.72 7.00 -10.77
C LEU A 160 -5.57 6.71 -11.75
N LYS A 161 -4.42 7.37 -11.64
CA LYS A 161 -3.24 7.03 -12.44
C LYS A 161 -2.75 5.61 -12.15
N ILE A 162 -2.72 5.20 -10.88
CA ILE A 162 -2.36 3.84 -10.47
C ILE A 162 -3.31 2.84 -11.15
N TYR A 163 -4.62 2.95 -10.91
CA TYR A 163 -5.56 1.94 -11.40
C TYR A 163 -5.75 2.00 -12.93
N GLY A 164 -5.53 3.17 -13.55
CA GLY A 164 -5.46 3.29 -15.00
C GLY A 164 -4.29 2.48 -15.57
N ALA A 165 -3.11 2.56 -14.94
CA ALA A 165 -1.95 1.77 -15.34
C ALA A 165 -2.19 0.26 -15.15
N LEU A 166 -2.82 -0.16 -14.04
CA LEU A 166 -3.20 -1.56 -13.82
C LEU A 166 -4.18 -2.07 -14.89
N SER A 167 -5.00 -1.20 -15.46
CA SER A 167 -6.05 -1.57 -16.42
C SER A 167 -5.57 -1.64 -17.87
N TRP A 168 -4.65 -0.76 -18.27
CA TRP A 168 -4.28 -0.59 -19.69
C TRP A 168 -2.89 -1.09 -20.10
N LYS A 169 -2.02 -1.45 -19.15
CA LYS A 169 -0.62 -1.89 -19.36
C LYS A 169 0.30 -0.91 -20.08
#